data_AF-A0AAU5Y015-F1
#
_entry.id   AF-A0AAU5Y015-F1
#
_cell.length_a   1.000
_cell.length_b   1.000
_cell.length_c   1.000
_cell.angle_alpha   90.00
_cell.angle_beta   90.00
_cell.angle_gamma   90.00
#
_symmetry.space_group_name_H-M   'P 1'
#
loop_
_entity.id
_entity.type
_entity.pdbx_description
1 polymer ?
#
loop_
_entity_poly.entity_id
_entity_poly.type
_entity_poly.pdbx_seq_one_letter_code
_entity_poly.pdbx_strand_id
1 'polypeptide(L)'
;MLRSIGLRADETAVVGWLDVFSTRAVAFMHRAALLEGNVVVDVTVRQFAARLPPIWVVGVDDYCAELAVATDVTEVTVAELG
;
A
#
# COMPACT_ATOMS: atom_id res chain seq x y z
N MET A 1 16.09 7.80 -1.38
CA MET A 1 16.43 7.61 0.05
C MET A 1 16.74 6.14 0.38
N LEU A 2 15.89 5.17 0.04
CA LEU A 2 16.20 3.75 0.31
C LEU A 2 17.35 3.22 -0.56
N ARG A 3 17.36 3.54 -1.85
CA ARG A 3 18.49 3.20 -2.75
C ARG A 3 19.83 3.82 -2.32
N SER A 4 19.81 5.04 -1.77
CA SER A 4 21.03 5.73 -1.32
C SER A 4 21.66 5.11 -0.07
N ILE A 5 20.93 4.24 0.65
CA ILE A 5 21.46 3.45 1.77
C ILE A 5 21.69 1.98 1.39
N GLY A 6 21.70 1.66 0.09
CA GLY A 6 22.01 0.33 -0.44
C GLY A 6 20.83 -0.63 -0.51
N LEU A 7 19.59 -0.19 -0.22
CA LEU A 7 18.40 -1.04 -0.36
C LEU A 7 17.89 -1.01 -1.80
N ARG A 8 17.62 -2.20 -2.36
CA ARG A 8 16.88 -2.32 -3.61
C ARG A 8 15.40 -2.06 -3.33
N ALA A 9 14.92 -0.95 -3.85
CA ALA A 9 13.59 -0.41 -3.57
C ALA A 9 13.01 0.19 -4.83
N ASP A 10 11.87 -0.33 -5.29
CA ASP A 10 11.10 0.22 -6.40
C ASP A 10 9.92 1.04 -5.87
N GLU A 11 9.46 1.99 -6.68
CA GLU A 11 8.22 2.69 -6.40
C GLU A 11 7.04 1.83 -6.85
N THR A 12 6.01 1.73 -6.03
CA THR A 12 4.83 0.91 -6.34
C THR A 12 3.55 1.70 -6.12
N ALA A 13 2.52 1.39 -6.90
CA ALA A 13 1.17 1.85 -6.67
C ALA A 13 0.48 0.94 -5.66
N VAL A 14 -0.23 1.55 -4.71
CA VAL A 14 -1.17 0.87 -3.85
C VAL A 14 -2.56 1.35 -4.25
N VAL A 15 -3.44 0.41 -4.57
CA VAL A 15 -4.79 0.70 -5.08
C VAL A 15 -5.81 0.03 -4.17
N GLY A 16 -6.75 0.82 -3.64
CA GLY A 16 -7.92 0.32 -2.93
C GLY A 16 -9.12 0.19 -3.86
N TRP A 17 -9.83 -0.93 -3.75
CA TRP A 17 -10.93 -1.31 -4.63
C TRP A 17 -12.24 -1.48 -3.86
N LEU A 18 -13.33 -1.00 -4.45
CA LEU A 18 -14.70 -1.23 -3.99
C LEU A 18 -15.47 -2.03 -5.02
N ASP A 19 -16.28 -2.97 -4.55
CA ASP A 19 -17.30 -3.63 -5.37
C ASP A 19 -18.64 -2.90 -5.21
N VAL A 20 -19.02 -2.14 -6.25
CA VAL A 20 -20.27 -1.37 -6.28
C VAL A 20 -21.16 -1.94 -7.38
N PHE A 21 -22.25 -2.60 -6.99
CA PHE A 21 -23.19 -3.25 -7.93
C PHE A 21 -22.50 -4.13 -8.99
N SER A 22 -21.59 -5.00 -8.54
CA SER A 22 -20.77 -5.89 -9.40
C SER A 22 -19.79 -5.17 -10.34
N THR A 23 -19.57 -3.87 -10.14
CA THR A 23 -18.52 -3.10 -10.82
C THR A 23 -17.40 -2.82 -9.85
N ARG A 24 -16.17 -3.17 -10.24
CA ARG A 24 -14.97 -2.86 -9.47
C ARG A 24 -14.56 -1.40 -9.73
N ALA A 25 -14.54 -0.59 -8.69
CA ALA A 25 -14.18 0.82 -8.74
C ALA A 25 -12.93 1.11 -7.90
N VAL A 26 -12.07 2.02 -8.37
CA VAL A 26 -10.93 2.51 -7.59
C VAL A 26 -11.43 3.50 -6.54
N ALA A 27 -11.24 3.17 -5.27
CA ALA A 27 -11.58 4.05 -4.14
C ALA A 27 -10.45 5.04 -3.84
N PHE A 28 -9.21 4.56 -3.89
CA PHE A 28 -8.02 5.39 -3.72
C PHE A 28 -6.83 4.80 -4.47
N MET A 29 -5.84 5.66 -4.72
CA MET A 29 -4.53 5.27 -5.22
C MET A 29 -3.47 6.13 -4.53
N HIS A 30 -2.42 5.51 -4.00
CA HIS A 30 -1.23 6.23 -3.54
C HIS A 30 0.05 5.45 -3.86
N ARG A 31 1.19 6.02 -3.47
CA ARG A 31 2.53 5.48 -3.75
C ARG A 31 3.20 5.04 -2.47
N ALA A 32 3.89 3.91 -2.55
CA ALA A 32 4.76 3.40 -1.49
C ALA A 32 6.07 2.88 -2.12
N ALA A 33 7.01 2.47 -1.28
CA ALA A 33 8.21 1.76 -1.75
C ALA A 33 8.05 0.26 -1.53
N LEU A 34 8.42 -0.53 -2.52
CA LEU A 34 8.49 -2.00 -2.45
C LEU A 34 9.95 -2.42 -2.42
N LEU A 35 10.34 -3.17 -1.39
CA LEU A 35 11.66 -3.76 -1.27
C LEU A 35 11.69 -5.18 -1.83
N GLU A 36 12.88 -5.66 -2.19
CA GLU A 36 13.09 -7.10 -2.43
C GLU A 36 12.60 -7.93 -1.24
N GLY A 37 11.90 -9.03 -1.53
CA GLY A 37 11.28 -9.88 -0.50
C GLY A 37 9.84 -9.51 -0.14
N ASN A 38 9.12 -8.76 -1.00
CA ASN A 38 7.71 -8.39 -0.83
C ASN A 38 7.43 -7.63 0.48
N VAL A 39 8.25 -6.62 0.77
CA VAL A 39 8.07 -5.74 1.93
C VAL A 39 7.73 -4.33 1.46
N VAL A 40 6.61 -3.80 1.94
CA VAL A 40 6.18 -2.42 1.71
C VAL A 40 6.79 -1.51 2.76
N VAL A 41 7.32 -0.37 2.32
CA VAL A 41 7.70 0.76 3.17
C VAL A 41 6.81 1.95 2.82
N ASP A 42 5.94 2.33 3.74
CA ASP A 42 5.00 3.45 3.56
C ASP A 42 5.12 4.46 4.70
N VAL A 43 5.57 5.66 4.37
CA VAL A 43 5.74 6.80 5.31
C VAL A 43 4.54 7.75 5.31
N THR A 44 3.52 7.44 4.51
CA THR A 44 2.34 8.28 4.29
C THR A 44 1.03 7.62 4.71
N VAL A 45 1.07 6.36 5.14
CA VAL A 45 -0.12 5.53 5.42
C VAL A 45 -1.13 6.16 6.40
N ARG A 46 -0.67 7.03 7.32
CA ARG A 46 -1.55 7.75 8.25
C ARG A 46 -2.54 8.70 7.58
N GLN A 47 -2.35 9.02 6.30
CA GLN A 47 -3.34 9.75 5.52
C GLN A 47 -4.70 9.05 5.48
N PHE A 48 -4.71 7.71 5.60
CA PHE A 48 -5.91 6.89 5.57
C PHE A 48 -6.55 6.76 6.96
N ALA A 49 -5.75 6.51 7.99
CA ALA A 49 -6.24 6.45 9.36
C ALA A 49 -5.14 6.80 10.37
N ALA A 50 -5.46 7.67 11.34
CA ALA A 50 -4.52 8.13 12.36
C ALA A 50 -3.96 7.00 13.25
N ARG A 51 -4.68 5.87 13.37
CA ARG A 51 -4.28 4.70 14.15
C ARG A 51 -3.15 3.88 13.51
N LEU A 52 -2.88 4.06 12.22
CA LEU A 52 -1.85 3.32 11.51
C LEU A 52 -0.44 3.76 11.96
N PRO A 53 0.61 2.95 11.75
CA PRO A 53 1.97 3.34 12.07
C PRO A 53 2.40 4.61 11.32
N PRO A 54 3.24 5.48 11.90
CA PRO A 54 3.74 6.68 11.21
C PRO A 54 4.68 6.33 10.04
N ILE A 55 5.41 5.22 10.18
CA ILE A 55 6.19 4.57 9.13
C ILE A 55 5.81 3.10 9.24
N TRP A 56 5.37 2.51 8.15
CA TRP A 56 4.98 1.11 8.12
C TRP A 56 5.96 0.33 7.25
N VAL A 57 6.58 -0.70 7.86
CA VAL A 57 7.46 -1.65 7.19
C VAL A 57 6.90 -3.03 7.47
N VAL A 58 6.34 -3.68 6.46
CA VAL A 58 5.55 -4.90 6.64
C VAL A 58 5.47 -5.69 5.33
N GLY A 59 5.19 -6.99 5.41
CA GLY A 59 4.95 -7.81 4.22
C GLY A 59 3.73 -7.32 3.43
N VAL A 60 3.76 -7.51 2.10
CA VAL A 60 2.67 -7.05 1.19
C VAL A 60 1.30 -7.59 1.60
N ASP A 61 1.19 -8.87 1.98
CA ASP A 61 -0.10 -9.49 2.30
C ASP A 61 -0.74 -8.86 3.55
N ASP A 62 0.05 -8.71 4.62
CA ASP A 62 -0.38 -8.07 5.86
C ASP A 62 -0.70 -6.58 5.64
N TYR A 63 0.13 -5.89 4.84
CA TYR A 63 -0.10 -4.50 4.46
C TYR A 63 -1.46 -4.31 3.76
N CYS A 64 -1.74 -5.13 2.74
CA CYS A 64 -2.99 -5.06 1.99
C CYS A 64 -4.19 -5.39 2.87
N ALA A 65 -4.10 -6.45 3.67
CA ALA A 65 -5.20 -6.87 4.55
C ALA A 65 -5.52 -5.79 5.60
N GLU A 66 -4.51 -5.27 6.29
CA GLU A 66 -4.73 -4.26 7.32
C GLU A 66 -5.16 -2.90 6.74
N LEU A 67 -4.62 -2.49 5.59
CA LEU A 67 -5.01 -1.25 4.94
C LEU A 67 -6.44 -1.32 4.39
N ALA A 68 -6.86 -2.46 3.86
CA ALA A 68 -8.25 -2.68 3.43
C ALA A 68 -9.22 -2.45 4.60
N VAL A 69 -8.93 -3.05 5.76
CA VAL A 69 -9.71 -2.85 6.99
C VAL A 69 -9.67 -1.40 7.48
N ALA A 70 -8.54 -0.71 7.33
CA ALA A 70 -8.40 0.68 7.78
C ALA A 70 -9.13 1.69 6.90
N THR A 71 -9.36 1.36 5.64
CA THR A 71 -9.97 2.24 4.63
C THR A 71 -11.39 1.84 4.25
N ASP A 72 -11.90 0.74 4.80
CA ASP A 72 -13.23 0.18 4.49
C ASP A 72 -13.43 -0.08 2.99
N VAL A 73 -12.38 -0.59 2.34
CA VAL A 73 -12.43 -1.03 0.94
C VAL A 73 -12.47 -2.56 0.87
N THR A 74 -12.97 -3.09 -0.24
CA THR A 74 -13.08 -4.54 -0.46
C THR A 74 -11.73 -5.22 -0.55
N GLU A 75 -10.77 -4.57 -1.22
CA GLU A 75 -9.45 -5.13 -1.46
C GLU A 75 -8.42 -4.01 -1.63
N VAL A 76 -7.17 -4.28 -1.23
CA VAL A 76 -6.02 -3.46 -1.57
C VAL A 76 -5.03 -4.31 -2.38
N THR A 77 -4.50 -3.74 -3.46
CA THR A 77 -3.46 -4.38 -4.29
C THR A 77 -2.22 -3.50 -4.40
N VAL A 78 -1.06 -4.11 -4.37
CA VAL A 78 0.24 -3.49 -4.70
C VAL A 78 0.56 -3.82 -6.15
N ALA A 79 0.81 -2.82 -6.99
CA ALA A 79 1.08 -2.97 -8.42
C ALA A 79 2.35 -2.22 -8.83
N GLU A 80 3.10 -2.78 -9.77
CA GLU A 80 4.25 -2.11 -10.36
C GLU A 80 3.78 -0.88 -11.16
N LEU A 81 4.51 0.23 -11.01
CA LEU A 81 4.37 1.39 -11.88
C LEU A 81 5.25 1.11 -13.11
N GLY A 82 4.62 0.96 -14.28
CA GLY A 82 5.31 0.72 -15.55
C GLY A 82 6.20 1.88 -16.02
#